data_AF-A0A096FNS1-F1
#
_entry.id   AF-A0A096FNS1-F1
#
_cell.length_a   1.000
_cell.length_b   1.000
_cell.length_c   1.000
_cell.angle_alpha   90.00
_cell.angle_beta   90.00
_cell.angle_gamma   90.00
#
_symmetry.space_group_name_H-M   'P 1'
#
loop_
_entity.id
_entity.type
_entity.pdbx_description
1 polymer ?
#
loop_
_entity_poly.entity_id
_entity_poly.type
_entity_poly.pdbx_seq_one_letter_code
_entity_poly.pdbx_strand_id
1 'polypeptide(L)'
;MAQVSIVERATGRVLPQYSHEGELWVVGRPGANYAVRIRNLESRRIMAVISVDGVNAINGRTASSRAEGGYVLDAGDSYDVRGWRKSNDNVAAFYFSESDMSYAARTGRPQDVGVIGVALYREKLPEPAAYQGPLHEPQAQASASAAESAAADVAVPQAASKSRSAERRAPQASPAPSLGTGHGAVERSQVTQVDFEADTDQPRQMVRIRYDSYANLVARGVIREPRPRPSLPRAPNPFPGDNGFVPDPPRN
;
A
#
# COMPACT_ATOMS: atom_id res chain seq x y z
N MET A 1 0.95 -12.26 5.47
CA MET A 1 1.07 -11.53 4.18
C MET A 1 2.06 -10.41 4.41
N ALA A 2 2.03 -9.29 3.69
CA ALA A 2 3.07 -8.26 3.86
C ALA A 2 2.57 -7.02 4.59
N GLN A 3 3.50 -6.38 5.31
CA GLN A 3 3.33 -5.01 5.80
C GLN A 3 3.91 -4.05 4.77
N VAL A 4 3.15 -3.00 4.44
CA VAL A 4 3.58 -1.92 3.56
C VAL A 4 3.69 -0.63 4.38
N SER A 5 4.80 0.07 4.23
CA SER A 5 5.10 1.30 4.98
C SER A 5 5.84 2.29 4.10
N ILE A 6 5.63 3.58 4.36
CA ILE A 6 6.35 4.64 3.64
C ILE A 6 7.47 5.15 4.55
N VAL A 7 8.68 5.23 4.03
CA VAL A 7 9.88 5.61 4.79
C VAL A 7 10.43 6.91 4.25
N GLU A 8 10.60 7.92 5.10
CA GLU A 8 11.33 9.14 4.74
C GLU A 8 12.82 8.81 4.65
N ARG A 9 13.43 8.98 3.47
CA ARG A 9 14.78 8.46 3.22
C ARG A 9 15.88 9.22 3.94
N ALA A 10 15.68 10.50 4.20
CA ALA A 10 16.65 11.31 4.92
C ALA A 10 16.84 10.89 6.38
N THR A 11 15.77 10.38 7.02
CA THR A 11 15.76 10.03 8.45
C THR A 11 15.65 8.54 8.71
N GLY A 12 15.27 7.74 7.71
CA GLY A 12 14.91 6.33 7.87
C GLY A 12 13.61 6.11 8.65
N ARG A 13 12.88 7.19 9.00
CA ARG A 13 11.67 7.11 9.81
C ARG A 13 10.51 6.58 8.96
N VAL A 14 9.79 5.62 9.50
CA VAL A 14 8.48 5.20 8.95
C VAL A 14 7.47 6.32 9.20
N LEU A 15 6.83 6.79 8.13
CA LEU A 15 5.80 7.81 8.20
C LEU A 15 4.54 7.23 8.88
N PRO A 16 3.94 7.95 9.85
CA PRO A 16 2.69 7.54 10.47
C PRO A 16 1.57 7.37 9.44
N GLN A 17 0.80 6.29 9.58
CA GLN A 17 -0.37 6.00 8.76
C GLN A 17 -1.64 6.37 9.54
N TYR A 18 -2.53 7.12 8.89
CA TYR A 18 -3.81 7.56 9.44
C TYR A 18 -4.94 6.86 8.69
N SER A 19 -5.84 6.18 9.41
CA SER A 19 -7.03 5.60 8.81
C SER A 19 -8.15 6.64 8.80
N HIS A 20 -8.73 6.90 7.63
CA HIS A 20 -9.85 7.83 7.47
C HIS A 20 -10.75 7.35 6.33
N GLU A 21 -12.05 7.22 6.58
CA GLU A 21 -13.06 6.77 5.60
C GLU A 21 -12.71 5.44 4.89
N GLY A 22 -12.06 4.51 5.61
CA GLY A 22 -11.65 3.22 5.05
C GLY A 22 -10.39 3.27 4.17
N GLU A 23 -9.75 4.43 4.06
CA GLU A 23 -8.48 4.62 3.37
C GLU A 23 -7.32 4.87 4.35
N LEU A 24 -6.12 4.47 3.95
CA LEU A 24 -4.88 4.78 4.68
C LEU A 24 -4.24 6.03 4.08
N TRP A 25 -3.79 6.93 4.95
CA TRP A 25 -3.19 8.20 4.60
C TRP A 25 -1.82 8.37 5.25
N VAL A 26 -0.86 8.97 4.54
CA VAL A 26 0.43 9.40 5.09
C VAL A 26 0.71 10.86 4.76
N VAL A 27 1.45 11.53 5.64
CA VAL A 27 1.88 12.91 5.43
C VAL A 27 3.15 12.92 4.58
N GLY A 28 3.05 13.50 3.38
CA GLY A 28 4.20 13.80 2.53
C GLY A 28 4.76 15.19 2.83
N ARG A 29 6.07 15.35 2.67
CA ARG A 29 6.74 16.67 2.68
C ARG A 29 7.22 16.97 1.26
N PRO A 30 6.78 18.07 0.63
CA PRO A 30 7.31 18.47 -0.68
C PRO A 30 8.85 18.44 -0.71
N GLY A 31 9.41 17.90 -1.78
CA GLY A 31 10.85 17.72 -1.99
C GLY A 31 11.49 16.56 -1.23
N ALA A 32 10.79 15.91 -0.28
CA ALA A 32 11.38 14.82 0.49
C ALA A 32 11.40 13.51 -0.29
N ASN A 33 12.58 12.89 -0.37
CA ASN A 33 12.75 11.55 -0.90
C ASN A 33 12.11 10.52 0.05
N TYR A 34 11.39 9.56 -0.51
CA TYR A 34 10.77 8.47 0.26
C TYR A 34 11.01 7.11 -0.39
N ALA A 35 10.73 6.04 0.35
CA ALA A 35 10.72 4.67 -0.15
C ALA A 35 9.45 3.95 0.26
N VAL A 36 9.00 3.02 -0.58
CA VAL A 36 7.94 2.06 -0.24
C VAL A 36 8.62 0.82 0.35
N ARG A 37 8.54 0.66 1.67
CA ARG A 37 9.05 -0.51 2.37
C ARG A 37 8.01 -1.61 2.35
N ILE A 38 8.41 -2.78 1.89
CA ILE A 38 7.62 -4.01 1.96
C ILE A 38 8.34 -4.95 2.93
N ARG A 39 7.59 -5.52 3.86
CA ARG A 39 8.09 -6.56 4.75
C ARG A 39 7.22 -7.80 4.60
N ASN A 40 7.81 -8.89 4.12
CA ASN A 40 7.15 -10.18 4.01
C ASN A 40 6.97 -10.77 5.42
N LEU A 41 5.73 -11.05 5.83
CA LEU A 41 5.42 -11.73 7.09
C LEU A 41 4.99 -13.19 6.87
N GLU A 42 5.11 -13.70 5.64
CA GLU A 42 4.87 -15.10 5.31
C GLU A 42 6.16 -15.92 5.42
N SER A 43 6.00 -17.23 5.59
CA SER A 43 7.07 -18.23 5.55
C SER A 43 7.40 -18.72 4.12
N ARG A 44 7.02 -17.95 3.08
CA ARG A 44 7.24 -18.25 1.67
C ARG A 44 7.43 -16.98 0.86
N ARG A 45 7.92 -17.10 -0.37
CA ARG A 45 8.12 -15.94 -1.26
C ARG A 45 6.80 -15.27 -1.58
N ILE A 46 6.86 -13.94 -1.70
CA ILE A 46 5.76 -13.11 -2.17
C ILE A 46 6.24 -12.25 -3.33
N MET A 47 5.32 -11.87 -4.21
CA MET A 47 5.57 -10.84 -5.22
C MET A 47 4.73 -9.61 -4.89
N ALA A 48 5.37 -8.44 -4.92
CA ALA A 48 4.76 -7.14 -4.74
C ALA A 48 4.82 -6.33 -6.04
N VAL A 49 3.66 -6.12 -6.65
CA VAL A 49 3.51 -5.20 -7.80
C VAL A 49 3.18 -3.82 -7.25
N ILE A 50 4.03 -2.83 -7.53
CA ILE A 50 3.96 -1.51 -6.92
C ILE A 50 3.59 -0.46 -7.96
N SER A 51 2.60 0.36 -7.61
CA SER A 51 2.15 1.52 -8.35
C SER A 51 2.36 2.78 -7.51
N VAL A 52 2.89 3.83 -8.12
CA VAL A 52 2.96 5.17 -7.55
C VAL A 52 2.33 6.12 -8.55
N ASP A 53 1.31 6.86 -8.14
CA ASP A 53 0.53 7.76 -8.99
C ASP A 53 0.00 7.10 -10.28
N GLY A 54 -0.37 5.82 -10.18
CA GLY A 54 -0.85 5.02 -11.31
C GLY A 54 0.26 4.55 -12.27
N VAL A 55 1.53 4.73 -11.91
CA VAL A 55 2.70 4.28 -12.70
C VAL A 55 3.38 3.11 -11.99
N ASN A 56 3.59 2.01 -12.71
CA ASN A 56 4.28 0.83 -12.19
C ASN A 56 5.77 1.14 -11.94
N ALA A 57 6.24 0.81 -10.73
CA ALA A 57 7.58 1.12 -10.25
C ALA A 57 8.72 0.38 -10.98
N ILE A 58 8.43 -0.68 -11.75
CA ILE A 58 9.42 -1.45 -12.50
C ILE A 58 9.45 -1.03 -13.97
N ASN A 59 8.30 -1.03 -14.64
CA ASN A 59 8.27 -0.82 -16.09
C ASN A 59 7.91 0.61 -16.52
N GLY A 60 7.50 1.48 -15.59
CA GLY A 60 7.15 2.88 -15.86
C GLY A 60 5.86 3.07 -16.69
N ARG A 61 5.11 2.00 -16.96
CA ARG A 61 3.82 2.05 -17.67
C ARG A 61 2.67 2.25 -16.68
N THR A 62 1.47 2.44 -17.20
CA THR A 62 0.24 2.38 -16.39
C THR A 62 0.22 1.10 -15.57
N ALA A 63 0.01 1.24 -14.26
CA ALA A 63 0.01 0.08 -13.37
C ALA A 63 -1.20 -0.82 -13.63
N SER A 64 -0.93 -2.12 -13.68
CA SER A 64 -1.92 -3.19 -13.60
C SER A 64 -1.77 -3.85 -12.24
N SER A 65 -2.88 -4.29 -11.65
CA SER A 65 -2.85 -5.07 -10.41
C SER A 65 -2.46 -6.53 -10.63
N ARG A 66 -2.37 -6.99 -11.90
CA ARG A 66 -2.02 -8.38 -12.25
C ARG A 66 -0.59 -8.73 -11.83
N ALA A 67 -0.33 -10.02 -11.71
CA ALA A 67 0.97 -10.61 -11.41
C ALA A 67 1.99 -10.48 -12.58
N GLU A 68 2.14 -9.28 -13.13
CA GLU A 68 3.00 -8.99 -14.29
C GLU A 68 4.12 -8.02 -13.88
N GLY A 69 5.27 -8.57 -13.48
CA GLY A 69 6.47 -7.80 -13.14
C GLY A 69 6.36 -7.06 -11.80
N GLY A 70 6.81 -7.73 -10.74
CA GLY A 70 6.86 -7.20 -9.38
C GLY A 70 8.18 -7.50 -8.68
N TYR A 71 8.33 -6.96 -7.46
CA TYR A 71 9.45 -7.30 -6.59
C TYR A 71 9.15 -8.60 -5.86
N VAL A 72 10.02 -9.60 -6.02
CA VAL A 72 9.94 -10.86 -5.28
C VAL A 72 10.75 -10.74 -4.00
N LEU A 73 10.15 -11.09 -2.86
CA LEU A 73 10.78 -11.07 -1.55
C LEU A 73 10.72 -12.47 -0.96
N ASP A 74 11.83 -12.95 -0.39
CA ASP A 74 11.88 -14.23 0.30
C ASP A 74 11.11 -14.20 1.63
N ALA A 75 10.95 -15.36 2.25
CA ALA A 75 10.26 -15.52 3.52
C ALA A 75 10.90 -14.62 4.60
N GLY A 76 10.10 -13.77 5.25
CA GLY A 76 10.59 -12.86 6.29
C GLY A 76 11.36 -11.62 5.82
N ASP A 77 11.68 -11.51 4.53
CA ASP A 77 12.51 -10.42 3.99
C ASP A 77 11.83 -9.05 4.04
N SER A 78 12.64 -8.00 3.99
CA SER A 78 12.17 -6.64 3.79
C SER A 78 12.99 -5.91 2.74
N TYR A 79 12.30 -5.13 1.90
CA TYR A 79 12.92 -4.38 0.81
C TYR A 79 12.33 -2.98 0.68
N ASP A 80 13.20 -2.01 0.40
CA ASP A 80 12.84 -0.61 0.17
C ASP A 80 12.86 -0.29 -1.32
N VAL A 81 11.68 -0.08 -1.90
CA VAL A 81 11.57 0.43 -3.27
C VAL A 81 11.70 1.94 -3.25
N ARG A 82 12.89 2.41 -3.66
CA ARG A 82 13.30 3.81 -3.54
C ARG A 82 12.96 4.67 -4.75
N GLY A 83 12.47 4.08 -5.84
CA GLY A 83 12.28 4.79 -7.10
C GLY A 83 11.73 3.93 -8.23
N TRP A 84 11.47 4.55 -9.38
CA TRP A 84 11.13 3.86 -10.63
C TRP A 84 12.38 3.22 -11.22
N ARG A 85 12.30 1.95 -11.60
CA ARG A 85 13.43 1.21 -12.16
C ARG A 85 13.87 1.80 -13.50
N LYS A 86 15.19 1.95 -13.66
CA LYS A 86 15.84 2.33 -14.92
C LYS A 86 16.65 1.16 -15.51
N SER A 87 17.23 0.33 -14.66
CA SER A 87 17.91 -0.93 -14.99
C SER A 87 17.95 -1.83 -13.76
N ASN A 88 18.48 -3.05 -13.83
CA ASN A 88 18.62 -3.91 -12.64
C ASN A 88 19.50 -3.31 -11.54
N ASP A 89 20.36 -2.33 -11.87
CA ASP A 89 21.27 -1.68 -10.94
C ASP A 89 20.81 -0.30 -10.48
N ASN A 90 19.81 0.33 -11.13
CA ASN A 90 19.50 1.74 -10.92
C ASN A 90 18.01 2.04 -10.89
N VAL A 91 17.65 3.04 -10.09
CA VAL A 91 16.30 3.62 -10.00
C VAL A 91 16.37 5.14 -10.13
N ALA A 92 15.29 5.77 -10.59
CA ALA A 92 15.06 7.21 -10.42
C ALA A 92 14.27 7.41 -9.12
N ALA A 93 14.85 8.12 -8.14
CA ALA A 93 14.32 8.20 -6.78
C ALA A 93 12.91 8.79 -6.72
N PHE A 94 12.06 8.27 -5.82
CA PHE A 94 10.78 8.88 -5.50
C PHE A 94 11.00 10.09 -4.59
N TYR A 95 10.36 11.20 -4.92
CA TYR A 95 10.19 12.33 -4.00
C TYR A 95 8.78 12.88 -4.10
N PHE A 96 8.26 13.42 -3.00
CA PHE A 96 6.97 14.10 -3.03
C PHE A 96 7.11 15.43 -3.77
N SER A 97 6.38 15.62 -4.86
CA SER A 97 6.32 16.88 -5.60
C SER A 97 5.01 17.59 -5.32
N GLU A 98 5.02 18.92 -5.34
CA GLU A 98 3.77 19.66 -5.45
C GLU A 98 3.14 19.33 -6.81
N SER A 99 1.88 18.94 -6.79
CA SER A 99 1.09 18.67 -7.97
C SER A 99 0.00 19.72 -8.04
N ASP A 100 -0.06 20.41 -9.16
CA ASP A 100 -1.24 21.20 -9.50
C ASP A 100 -2.32 20.24 -10.03
N MET A 101 -3.53 20.25 -9.47
CA MET A 101 -4.61 19.35 -9.94
C MET A 101 -4.89 19.53 -11.45
N SER A 102 -4.51 20.68 -12.01
CA SER A 102 -4.52 20.96 -13.45
C SER A 102 -3.62 20.03 -14.29
N TYR A 103 -2.47 19.58 -13.75
CA TYR A 103 -1.55 18.66 -14.41
C TYR A 103 -2.07 17.21 -14.38
N ALA A 104 -2.62 16.79 -13.23
CA ALA A 104 -3.27 15.48 -13.06
C ALA A 104 -4.51 15.31 -13.97
N ALA A 105 -5.27 16.40 -14.15
CA ALA A 105 -6.38 16.45 -15.09
C ALA A 105 -5.92 16.34 -16.56
N ARG A 106 -4.75 16.91 -16.90
CA ARG A 106 -4.14 16.83 -18.25
C ARG A 106 -3.61 15.44 -18.60
N THR A 107 -3.13 14.67 -17.63
CA THR A 107 -2.72 13.28 -17.83
C THR A 107 -3.89 12.29 -17.80
N GLY A 108 -5.11 12.78 -17.55
CA GLY A 108 -6.33 11.98 -17.51
C GLY A 108 -6.47 11.08 -16.28
N ARG A 109 -5.70 11.35 -15.21
CA ARG A 109 -5.64 10.48 -14.01
C ARG A 109 -5.77 11.26 -12.69
N PRO A 110 -6.78 12.12 -12.53
CA PRO A 110 -6.92 12.94 -11.33
C PRO A 110 -7.12 12.11 -10.05
N GLN A 111 -7.69 10.90 -10.14
CA GLN A 111 -7.91 10.02 -8.98
C GLN A 111 -6.68 9.21 -8.55
N ASP A 112 -5.67 9.07 -9.41
CA ASP A 112 -4.50 8.21 -9.14
C ASP A 112 -3.36 8.99 -8.49
N VAL A 113 -3.33 10.32 -8.63
CA VAL A 113 -2.33 11.19 -8.00
C VAL A 113 -2.48 11.19 -6.49
N GLY A 114 -1.35 11.10 -5.79
CA GLY A 114 -1.36 11.02 -4.33
C GLY A 114 -1.66 9.61 -3.83
N VAL A 115 -1.44 8.56 -4.64
CA VAL A 115 -1.78 7.17 -4.28
C VAL A 115 -0.62 6.22 -4.56
N ILE A 116 -0.30 5.40 -3.57
CA ILE A 116 0.62 4.27 -3.65
C ILE A 116 -0.20 2.99 -3.53
N GLY A 117 -0.15 2.16 -4.58
CA GLY A 117 -0.82 0.86 -4.62
C GLY A 117 0.20 -0.28 -4.56
N VAL A 118 -0.08 -1.30 -3.76
CA VAL A 118 0.73 -2.53 -3.70
C VAL A 118 -0.20 -3.73 -3.80
N ALA A 119 -0.07 -4.48 -4.89
CA ALA A 119 -0.75 -5.76 -5.10
C ALA A 119 0.20 -6.89 -4.71
N LEU A 120 -0.22 -7.74 -3.78
CA LEU A 120 0.60 -8.78 -3.18
C LEU A 120 0.09 -10.16 -3.59
N TYR A 121 1.01 -10.97 -4.08
CA TYR A 121 0.80 -12.34 -4.52
C TYR A 121 1.65 -13.28 -3.68
N ARG A 122 1.13 -14.48 -3.42
CA ARG A 122 1.90 -15.57 -2.84
C ARG A 122 2.40 -16.46 -3.95
N GLU A 123 3.58 -17.01 -3.76
CA GLU A 123 4.09 -18.01 -4.68
C GLU A 123 3.30 -19.32 -4.59
N LYS A 124 3.04 -19.93 -5.75
CA LYS A 124 2.50 -21.28 -5.88
C LYS A 124 3.53 -22.28 -5.33
N LEU A 125 3.11 -23.07 -4.36
CA LEU A 125 3.94 -24.17 -3.87
C LEU A 125 4.06 -25.22 -4.98
N PRO A 126 5.23 -25.87 -5.14
CA PRO A 126 5.33 -27.05 -5.97
C PRO A 126 4.24 -28.04 -5.52
N GLU A 127 3.51 -28.63 -6.47
CA GLU A 127 2.59 -29.70 -6.09
C GLU A 127 3.41 -30.77 -5.38
N PRO A 128 2.97 -31.25 -4.20
CA PRO A 128 3.67 -32.34 -3.54
C PRO A 128 3.72 -33.48 -4.54
N ALA A 129 4.94 -33.94 -4.85
CA ALA A 129 5.12 -35.05 -5.77
C ALA A 129 4.18 -36.16 -5.31
N ALA A 130 3.24 -36.55 -6.19
CA ALA A 130 2.36 -37.66 -5.89
C ALA A 130 3.26 -38.85 -5.56
N TYR A 131 3.23 -39.31 -4.32
CA TYR A 131 3.93 -40.51 -3.94
C TYR A 131 3.29 -41.64 -4.73
N GLN A 132 3.92 -42.03 -5.83
CA GLN A 132 3.58 -43.24 -6.55
C GLN A 132 4.08 -44.40 -5.68
N GLY A 133 3.24 -44.81 -4.72
CA GLY A 133 3.39 -46.11 -4.08
C GLY A 133 3.36 -47.22 -5.15
N PRO A 134 3.83 -48.43 -4.83
CA PRO A 134 3.80 -49.56 -5.76
C PRO A 134 2.43 -49.71 -6.42
N LEU A 135 2.40 -49.68 -7.75
CA LEU A 135 1.18 -49.83 -8.55
C LEU A 135 0.56 -51.21 -8.30
N HIS A 136 -0.59 -51.26 -7.64
CA HIS A 136 -1.51 -52.39 -7.72
C HIS A 136 -2.50 -52.08 -8.82
N GLU A 137 -2.45 -52.81 -9.94
CA GLU A 137 -3.37 -52.69 -11.06
C GLU A 137 -4.79 -53.11 -10.65
N PRO A 138 -5.79 -52.22 -10.67
CA PRO A 138 -7.18 -52.60 -10.49
C PRO A 138 -7.78 -52.99 -11.85
N GLN A 139 -8.32 -54.21 -11.92
CA GLN A 139 -9.08 -54.72 -13.06
C GLN A 139 -10.34 -53.87 -13.29
N ALA A 140 -10.48 -53.35 -14.50
CA ALA A 140 -11.60 -52.53 -14.94
C ALA A 140 -12.91 -53.32 -15.08
N GLN A 141 -14.03 -52.73 -14.66
CA GLN A 141 -15.34 -53.00 -15.25
C GLN A 141 -16.12 -51.70 -15.48
N ALA A 142 -16.48 -51.53 -16.74
CA ALA A 142 -17.28 -50.44 -17.28
C ALA A 142 -18.77 -50.66 -17.00
N SER A 143 -19.54 -49.58 -16.90
CA SER A 143 -20.95 -49.52 -17.31
C SER A 143 -21.34 -48.07 -17.57
N ALA A 144 -21.85 -47.84 -18.78
CA ALA A 144 -22.37 -46.57 -19.27
C ALA A 144 -23.91 -46.56 -19.16
N SER A 145 -24.51 -45.37 -19.01
CA SER A 145 -25.81 -45.05 -19.62
C SER A 145 -26.03 -43.53 -19.66
N ALA A 146 -26.59 -43.07 -20.77
CA ALA A 146 -26.66 -41.69 -21.25
C ALA A 146 -28.02 -41.01 -21.04
N ALA A 147 -28.01 -39.68 -21.19
CA ALA A 147 -29.01 -38.78 -21.82
C ALA A 147 -30.43 -38.63 -21.17
N GLU A 148 -31.17 -37.51 -21.22
CA GLU A 148 -31.06 -36.23 -21.93
C GLU A 148 -32.07 -35.16 -21.39
N SER A 149 -31.77 -33.87 -21.65
CA SER A 149 -32.62 -32.71 -22.07
C SER A 149 -33.92 -32.26 -21.35
N ALA A 150 -34.03 -30.94 -21.04
CA ALA A 150 -34.83 -29.93 -21.80
C ALA A 150 -35.17 -28.60 -21.05
N ALA A 151 -34.73 -27.48 -21.65
CA ALA A 151 -35.32 -26.14 -21.96
C ALA A 151 -36.27 -25.29 -21.07
N ALA A 152 -36.06 -23.95 -21.23
CA ALA A 152 -36.98 -22.78 -21.25
C ALA A 152 -37.35 -22.07 -19.91
N ASP A 153 -37.63 -20.76 -19.77
CA ASP A 153 -37.40 -19.48 -20.51
C ASP A 153 -37.93 -18.32 -19.60
N VAL A 154 -37.57 -17.06 -19.91
CA VAL A 154 -38.16 -15.73 -19.60
C VAL A 154 -38.09 -15.10 -18.18
N ALA A 155 -37.44 -13.93 -18.06
CA ALA A 155 -38.09 -12.60 -17.88
C ALA A 155 -37.25 -11.57 -17.09
N VAL A 156 -37.08 -10.37 -17.69
CA VAL A 156 -36.69 -9.11 -17.04
C VAL A 156 -37.95 -8.23 -16.97
N PRO A 157 -38.13 -7.35 -15.98
CA PRO A 157 -37.98 -5.93 -16.33
C PRO A 157 -37.29 -5.04 -15.27
N GLN A 158 -37.06 -3.84 -15.75
CA GLN A 158 -36.20 -2.73 -15.33
C GLN A 158 -36.86 -1.83 -14.26
N ALA A 159 -36.06 -1.20 -13.38
CA ALA A 159 -36.44 0.06 -12.75
C ALA A 159 -35.21 0.91 -12.40
N ALA A 160 -35.27 2.17 -12.83
CA ALA A 160 -34.25 3.19 -12.71
C ALA A 160 -34.18 3.84 -11.32
N SER A 161 -33.06 4.45 -10.98
CA SER A 161 -33.03 5.88 -10.60
C SER A 161 -31.61 6.42 -10.49
N LYS A 162 -31.40 7.52 -11.23
CA LYS A 162 -30.26 8.43 -11.10
C LYS A 162 -30.42 9.23 -9.82
N SER A 163 -29.33 9.49 -9.10
CA SER A 163 -29.21 10.65 -8.22
C SER A 163 -27.85 11.29 -8.45
N ARG A 164 -27.85 12.42 -9.15
CA ARG A 164 -26.75 13.38 -9.18
C ARG A 164 -27.10 14.47 -8.17
N SER A 165 -26.32 14.58 -7.11
CA SER A 165 -26.33 15.74 -6.22
C SER A 165 -25.08 16.55 -6.52
N ALA A 166 -25.25 17.61 -7.31
CA ALA A 166 -24.23 18.63 -7.50
C ALA A 166 -24.40 19.65 -6.37
N GLU A 167 -23.63 19.49 -5.28
CA GLU A 167 -23.56 20.51 -4.25
C GLU A 167 -22.49 21.53 -4.63
N ARG A 168 -22.92 22.75 -4.95
CA ARG A 168 -22.04 23.91 -5.07
C ARG A 168 -21.55 24.28 -3.68
N ARG A 169 -20.23 24.32 -3.48
CA ARG A 169 -19.64 24.86 -2.25
C ARG A 169 -18.96 26.19 -2.54
N ALA A 170 -19.34 27.17 -1.72
CA ALA A 170 -18.83 28.53 -1.65
C ALA A 170 -17.29 28.58 -1.48
N PRO A 171 -16.62 29.70 -1.83
CA PRO A 171 -15.17 29.76 -1.93
C PRO A 171 -14.55 29.63 -0.54
N GLN A 172 -13.79 28.55 -0.33
CA GLN A 172 -12.93 28.38 0.82
C GLN A 172 -11.52 28.83 0.47
N ALA A 173 -10.81 29.36 1.47
CA ALA A 173 -9.43 29.81 1.38
C ALA A 173 -8.59 28.87 0.50
N SER A 174 -7.79 29.45 -0.40
CA SER A 174 -7.06 28.72 -1.44
C SER A 174 -6.41 27.47 -0.85
N PRO A 175 -6.83 26.26 -1.28
CA PRO A 175 -6.27 25.03 -0.74
C PRO A 175 -4.77 24.98 -1.04
N ALA A 176 -3.99 24.45 -0.10
CA ALA A 176 -2.59 24.18 -0.38
C ALA A 176 -2.49 23.22 -1.58
N PRO A 177 -1.44 23.34 -2.42
CA PRO A 177 -1.28 22.46 -3.57
C PRO A 177 -1.28 21.00 -3.11
N SER A 178 -1.96 20.13 -3.89
CA SER A 178 -1.94 18.69 -3.65
C SER A 178 -0.54 18.11 -3.83
N LEU A 179 -0.25 16.96 -3.23
CA LEU A 179 1.00 16.24 -3.48
C LEU A 179 0.84 15.15 -4.54
N GLY A 180 1.89 15.01 -5.35
CA GLY A 180 2.17 13.87 -6.22
C GLY A 180 3.60 13.36 -6.01
N THR A 181 4.10 12.54 -6.93
CA THR A 181 5.48 12.02 -6.92
C THR A 181 6.23 12.43 -8.17
N GLY A 182 7.42 12.99 -7.98
CA GLY A 182 8.33 13.35 -9.06
C GLY A 182 9.49 12.37 -9.24
N HIS A 183 10.11 12.42 -10.43
CA HIS A 183 11.29 11.61 -10.79
C HIS A 183 12.58 12.30 -10.31
N GLY A 184 13.18 11.79 -9.24
CA GLY A 184 14.39 12.33 -8.65
C GLY A 184 15.68 11.88 -9.33
N ALA A 185 16.80 12.06 -8.63
CA ALA A 185 18.12 11.63 -9.07
C ALA A 185 18.17 10.11 -9.33
N VAL A 186 19.02 9.70 -10.27
CA VAL A 186 19.30 8.28 -10.49
C VAL A 186 20.20 7.77 -9.37
N GLU A 187 19.82 6.65 -8.77
CA GLU A 187 20.51 6.05 -7.64
C GLU A 187 20.71 4.55 -7.83
N ARG A 188 21.78 4.03 -7.23
CA ARG A 188 22.09 2.61 -7.25
C ARG A 188 21.09 1.82 -6.40
N SER A 189 20.53 0.78 -6.99
CA SER A 189 19.55 -0.13 -6.38
C SER A 189 19.61 -1.44 -7.15
N GLN A 190 20.35 -2.42 -6.63
CA GLN A 190 20.61 -3.68 -7.31
C GLN A 190 19.53 -4.71 -7.04
N VAL A 191 19.16 -5.46 -8.07
CA VAL A 191 18.32 -6.66 -7.99
C VAL A 191 18.76 -7.71 -8.99
N THR A 192 18.32 -8.93 -8.75
CA THR A 192 18.41 -10.04 -9.68
C THR A 192 17.01 -10.39 -10.18
N GLN A 193 16.93 -10.84 -11.43
CA GLN A 193 15.69 -11.36 -11.99
C GLN A 193 15.52 -12.82 -11.56
N VAL A 194 14.31 -13.16 -11.13
CA VAL A 194 13.95 -14.52 -10.70
C VAL A 194 12.58 -14.87 -11.27
N ASP A 195 12.34 -16.17 -11.43
CA ASP A 195 11.02 -16.68 -11.78
C ASP A 195 10.12 -16.76 -10.55
N PHE A 196 8.84 -16.47 -10.79
CA PHE A 196 7.78 -16.47 -9.79
C PHE A 196 6.45 -16.83 -10.46
N GLU A 197 5.79 -17.86 -9.95
CA GLU A 197 4.42 -18.22 -10.36
C GLU A 197 3.47 -17.87 -9.20
N ALA A 198 2.51 -16.98 -9.46
CA ALA A 198 1.50 -16.63 -8.47
C ALA A 198 0.54 -17.82 -8.24
N ASP A 199 0.13 -18.01 -6.98
CA ASP A 199 -0.85 -19.04 -6.65
C ASP A 199 -2.28 -18.72 -7.11
N THR A 200 -2.56 -17.45 -7.43
CA THR A 200 -3.83 -16.95 -7.94
C THR A 200 -3.62 -15.80 -8.94
N ASP A 201 -4.56 -15.61 -9.87
CA ASP A 201 -4.52 -14.49 -10.83
C ASP A 201 -4.85 -13.13 -10.17
N GLN A 202 -5.67 -13.15 -9.13
CA GLN A 202 -6.03 -11.97 -8.34
C GLN A 202 -5.07 -11.81 -7.15
N PRO A 203 -4.75 -10.57 -6.74
CA PRO A 203 -3.87 -10.35 -5.61
C PRO A 203 -4.52 -10.85 -4.31
N ARG A 204 -3.73 -11.56 -3.50
CA ARG A 204 -4.14 -12.04 -2.16
C ARG A 204 -4.40 -10.88 -1.20
N GLN A 205 -3.65 -9.78 -1.36
CA GLN A 205 -3.82 -8.56 -0.60
C GLN A 205 -3.55 -7.35 -1.50
N MET A 206 -4.43 -6.34 -1.40
CA MET A 206 -4.26 -5.04 -2.06
C MET A 206 -4.12 -3.97 -0.98
N VAL A 207 -3.00 -3.26 -0.96
CA VAL A 207 -2.76 -2.13 -0.05
C VAL A 207 -2.79 -0.84 -0.86
N ARG A 208 -3.60 0.12 -0.42
CA ARG A 208 -3.67 1.46 -1.00
C ARG A 208 -3.38 2.48 0.09
N ILE A 209 -2.33 3.26 -0.11
CA ILE A 209 -1.91 4.33 0.79
C ILE A 209 -1.96 5.63 0.02
N ARG A 210 -2.81 6.54 0.47
CA ARG A 210 -2.88 7.90 -0.04
C ARG A 210 -1.89 8.78 0.68
N TYR A 211 -1.43 9.82 0.02
CA TYR A 211 -0.54 10.79 0.63
C TYR A 211 -0.91 12.20 0.22
N ASP A 212 -0.74 13.14 1.14
CA ASP A 212 -0.94 14.56 0.89
C ASP A 212 -0.11 15.37 1.91
N SER A 213 -0.08 16.69 1.74
CA SER A 213 0.56 17.59 2.70
C SER A 213 -0.17 17.53 4.06
N TYR A 214 0.56 17.81 5.14
CA TYR A 214 -0.02 17.86 6.48
C TYR A 214 -1.24 18.80 6.55
N ALA A 215 -1.11 19.99 5.96
CA ALA A 215 -2.18 20.99 5.91
C ALA A 215 -3.45 20.46 5.22
N ASN A 216 -3.29 19.75 4.10
CA ASN A 216 -4.41 19.15 3.38
C ASN A 216 -5.07 18.03 4.19
N LEU A 217 -4.28 17.19 4.88
CA LEU A 217 -4.83 16.12 5.73
C LEU A 217 -5.56 16.66 6.97
N VAL A 218 -5.10 17.77 7.54
CA VAL A 218 -5.83 18.48 8.61
C VAL A 218 -7.13 19.07 8.07
N ALA A 219 -7.09 19.78 6.93
CA ALA A 219 -8.26 20.39 6.32
C ALA A 219 -9.33 19.36 5.94
N ARG A 220 -8.92 18.14 5.56
CA ARG A 220 -9.81 17.00 5.28
C ARG A 220 -10.30 16.28 6.54
N GLY A 221 -9.75 16.57 7.72
CA GLY A 221 -10.09 15.89 8.97
C GLY A 221 -9.50 14.48 9.11
N VAL A 222 -8.55 14.10 8.24
CA VAL A 222 -7.76 12.87 8.33
C VAL A 222 -6.88 12.92 9.59
N ILE A 223 -6.18 14.04 9.76
CA ILE A 223 -5.44 14.33 10.98
C ILE A 223 -6.31 15.22 11.83
N ARG A 224 -6.75 14.70 12.97
CA ARG A 224 -7.40 15.50 14.00
C ARG A 224 -6.31 16.28 14.70
N GLU A 225 -6.30 17.60 14.55
CA GLU A 225 -5.47 18.43 15.43
C GLU A 225 -5.83 18.09 16.88
N PRO A 226 -4.82 17.90 17.75
CA PRO A 226 -5.08 17.77 19.17
C PRO A 226 -5.82 19.04 19.59
N ARG A 227 -7.10 18.91 19.96
CA ARG A 227 -7.77 19.98 20.70
C ARG A 227 -6.84 20.32 21.87
N PRO A 228 -6.53 21.61 22.15
CA PRO A 228 -5.70 21.97 23.28
C PRO A 228 -6.31 21.29 24.50
N ARG A 229 -5.57 20.34 25.09
CA ARG A 229 -6.03 19.66 26.29
C ARG A 229 -6.18 20.74 27.36
N PRO A 230 -7.31 20.81 28.09
CA PRO A 230 -7.34 21.61 29.30
C PRO A 230 -6.13 21.20 30.14
N SER A 231 -5.41 22.19 30.67
CA SER A 231 -4.19 21.98 31.47
C SER A 231 -4.47 20.96 32.56
N LEU A 232 -4.01 19.73 32.35
CA LEU A 232 -4.07 18.69 33.38
C LEU A 232 -3.18 19.13 34.54
N PRO A 233 -3.62 18.97 35.80
CA PRO A 233 -2.76 19.12 36.96
C PRO A 233 -1.50 18.26 36.76
N ARG A 234 -0.34 18.79 37.17
CA ARG A 234 0.94 18.10 37.06
C ARG A 234 0.81 16.68 37.64
N ALA A 235 1.05 15.67 36.82
CA ALA A 235 1.03 14.28 37.27
C ALA A 235 2.10 14.10 38.38
N PRO A 236 1.87 13.21 39.36
CA PRO A 236 2.87 12.90 40.38
C PRO A 236 4.18 12.49 39.71
N ASN A 237 5.27 13.18 40.04
CA ASN A 237 6.60 12.79 39.59
C ASN A 237 7.09 11.63 40.49
N PRO A 238 7.30 10.42 39.95
CA PRO A 238 7.80 9.28 40.74
C PRO A 238 9.25 9.45 41.20
N PHE A 239 10.01 10.37 40.58
CA PHE A 239 11.39 10.67 40.93
C PHE A 239 11.57 12.19 41.11
N PRO A 240 10.99 12.78 42.17
CA PRO A 240 11.13 14.23 42.43
C PRO A 240 12.52 14.58 42.97
N GLY A 241 13.33 13.59 43.33
CA GLY A 241 14.57 13.72 44.10
C GLY A 241 15.87 13.56 43.31
N ASP A 242 15.87 13.51 41.97
CA ASP A 242 17.09 13.30 41.16
C ASP A 242 18.20 14.36 41.36
N ASN A 243 17.96 15.39 42.19
CA ASN A 243 18.92 16.41 42.60
C ASN A 243 19.22 16.44 44.12
N GLY A 244 19.02 15.36 44.89
CA GLY A 244 19.31 15.40 46.33
C GLY A 244 19.49 14.04 47.02
N PHE A 245 20.24 14.06 48.12
CA PHE A 245 20.31 12.96 49.08
C PHE A 245 19.06 12.96 49.99
N VAL A 246 18.77 11.81 50.60
CA VAL A 246 17.64 11.60 51.51
C VAL A 246 17.66 12.65 52.64
N PRO A 247 16.60 13.47 52.82
CA PRO A 247 16.53 14.38 53.95
C PRO A 247 16.29 13.61 55.25
N ASP A 248 16.92 14.06 56.33
CA ASP A 248 16.68 13.48 57.66
C ASP A 248 15.20 13.65 58.05
N PRO A 249 14.58 12.62 58.68
CA PRO A 249 13.21 12.73 59.14
C PRO A 249 13.10 13.84 60.19
N PRO A 250 11.94 14.54 60.25
CA PRO A 250 11.73 15.59 61.23
C PRO A 250 11.90 15.02 62.64
N ARG A 251 12.75 15.67 63.44
CA ARG A 251 12.84 15.39 64.87
C ARG A 251 11.60 15.99 65.54
N ASN A 252 10.79 15.14 66.17
CA ASN A 252 9.72 15.57 67.07
C ASN A 252 10.29 16.29 68.29
#